data_AF-A0A841F7N2-F1
#
_entry.id   AF-A0A841F7N2-F1
#
_cell.length_a   1.000
_cell.length_b   1.000
_cell.length_c   1.000
_cell.angle_alpha   90.00
_cell.angle_beta   90.00
_cell.angle_gamma   90.00
#
_symmetry.space_group_name_H-M   'P 1'
#
loop_
_entity.id
_entity.type
_entity.pdbx_description
1 polymer ?
#
loop_
_entity_poly.entity_id
_entity_poly.type
_entity_poly.pdbx_seq_one_letter_code
_entity_poly.pdbx_strand_id
1 'polypeptide(L)'
;MTLIFILADILILWLLVQLWPIPSLTYMDNKEWDPLDNRWSNVKILDVRDSSEYWLSHIPGSINISIGRLPVVWHKELSPHNEVIIFSRNWLTRRKAARILARRGFYQLYAVKGCFLSVNRKGESCEHKYCY
;
A
#
# COMPACT_ATOMS: atom_id res chain seq x y z
N MET A 1 16.30 12.60 38.03
CA MET A 1 16.31 11.13 37.83
C MET A 1 14.95 10.63 37.37
N THR A 2 13.85 10.90 38.08
CA THR A 2 12.48 10.52 37.67
C THR A 2 12.05 11.05 36.29
N LEU A 3 12.38 12.30 35.94
CA LEU A 3 12.05 12.88 34.64
C LEU A 3 12.67 12.12 33.46
N ILE A 4 13.89 11.59 33.62
CA ILE A 4 14.59 10.84 32.57
C ILE A 4 13.87 9.52 32.30
N PHE A 5 13.41 8.84 33.34
CA PHE A 5 12.62 7.61 33.20
C PHE A 5 11.27 7.89 32.53
N ILE A 6 10.57 8.97 32.90
CA ILE A 6 9.31 9.36 32.24
C ILE A 6 9.52 9.63 30.75
N LEU A 7 10.58 10.35 30.38
CA LEU A 7 10.90 10.62 28.97
C LEU A 7 11.28 9.33 28.21
N ALA A 8 12.02 8.42 28.86
CA ALA A 8 12.35 7.13 28.30
C ALA A 8 11.10 6.26 28.07
N ASP A 9 10.16 6.26 29.02
CA ASP A 9 8.90 5.50 28.93
C ASP A 9 8.00 6.04 27.81
N ILE A 10 7.88 7.37 27.65
CA ILE A 10 7.15 7.98 26.53
C ILE A 10 7.79 7.60 25.19
N LEU A 11 9.14 7.63 25.10
CA LEU A 11 9.86 7.24 23.90
C LEU A 11 9.65 5.76 23.58
N ILE A 12 9.72 4.88 24.58
CA ILE A 12 9.48 3.44 24.45
C ILE A 12 8.05 3.19 23.98
N LEU A 13 7.05 3.81 24.62
CA LEU A 13 5.65 3.67 24.25
C LEU A 13 5.42 4.13 22.80
N TRP A 14 5.98 5.27 22.40
CA TRP A 14 5.90 5.75 21.02
C TRP A 14 6.56 4.79 20.02
N LEU A 15 7.70 4.18 20.39
CA LEU A 15 8.40 3.20 19.58
C LEU A 15 7.60 1.89 19.44
N LEU A 16 6.95 1.44 20.51
CA LEU A 16 6.06 0.27 20.49
C LEU A 16 4.85 0.51 19.59
N VAL A 17 4.24 1.71 19.64
CA VAL A 17 3.13 2.10 18.75
C VAL A 17 3.57 2.17 17.27
N GLN A 18 4.83 2.54 16.98
CA GLN A 18 5.37 2.52 15.61
C GLN A 18 5.51 1.09 15.06
N LEU A 19 5.84 0.13 15.92
CA LEU A 19 6.04 -1.27 15.57
C LEU A 19 4.75 -2.08 15.57
N TRP A 20 3.66 -1.54 16.11
CA TRP A 20 2.36 -2.22 16.10
C TRP A 20 1.90 -2.59 14.67
N PRO A 21 1.19 -3.74 14.55
CA PRO A 21 0.63 -4.17 13.29
C PRO A 21 -0.42 -3.17 12.80
N ILE A 22 -0.70 -3.18 11.50
CA ILE A 22 -1.71 -2.31 10.89
C ILE A 22 -2.98 -3.17 10.80
N PRO A 23 -3.96 -3.01 11.72
CA PRO A 23 -5.12 -3.91 11.75
C PRO A 23 -5.97 -3.79 10.49
N SER A 24 -5.93 -2.62 9.85
CA SER A 24 -6.65 -2.32 8.61
C SER A 24 -6.01 -2.89 7.35
N LEU A 25 -4.87 -3.58 7.43
CA LEU A 25 -4.16 -4.12 6.28
C LEU A 25 -4.36 -5.63 6.16
N THR A 26 -5.09 -6.05 5.13
CA THR A 26 -5.24 -7.46 4.75
C THR A 26 -4.38 -7.79 3.55
N TYR A 27 -3.61 -8.87 3.63
CA TYR A 27 -2.84 -9.36 2.50
C TYR A 27 -3.64 -10.38 1.68
N MET A 28 -3.74 -10.16 0.38
CA MET A 28 -4.45 -11.04 -0.55
C MET A 28 -3.46 -11.87 -1.36
N ASP A 29 -3.81 -13.10 -1.70
CA ASP A 29 -3.02 -13.89 -2.63
C ASP A 29 -3.22 -13.39 -4.07
N ASN A 30 -2.25 -13.62 -4.97
CA ASN A 30 -2.37 -13.19 -6.37
C ASN A 30 -3.48 -13.95 -7.12
N LYS A 31 -3.85 -15.14 -6.64
CA LYS A 31 -4.95 -15.93 -7.21
C LYS A 31 -6.33 -15.39 -6.85
N GLU A 32 -6.43 -14.62 -5.77
CA GLU A 32 -7.69 -14.08 -5.25
C GLU A 32 -8.01 -12.70 -5.82
N TRP A 33 -7.03 -12.02 -6.42
CA TRP A 33 -7.19 -10.70 -6.99
C TRP A 33 -7.11 -10.73 -8.52
N ASP A 34 -8.26 -10.52 -9.15
CA ASP A 34 -8.38 -10.21 -10.58
C ASP A 34 -8.94 -8.79 -10.73
N PRO A 35 -8.21 -7.84 -11.35
CA PRO A 35 -8.72 -6.49 -11.59
C PRO A 35 -9.95 -6.44 -12.50
N LEU A 36 -10.27 -7.52 -13.22
CA LEU A 36 -11.45 -7.64 -14.08
C LEU A 36 -12.68 -8.21 -13.34
N ASP A 37 -12.53 -8.68 -12.10
CA ASP A 37 -13.65 -9.16 -11.31
C ASP A 37 -14.51 -7.98 -10.81
N ASN A 38 -15.81 -8.04 -11.09
CA ASN A 38 -16.80 -7.03 -10.68
C ASN A 38 -16.84 -6.80 -9.16
N ARG A 39 -16.35 -7.76 -8.36
CA ARG A 39 -16.19 -7.59 -6.91
C ARG A 39 -15.31 -6.39 -6.53
N TRP A 40 -14.35 -6.03 -7.39
CA TRP A 40 -13.41 -4.93 -7.15
C TRP A 40 -13.81 -3.62 -7.85
N SER A 41 -14.97 -3.57 -8.52
CA SER A 41 -15.43 -2.40 -9.30
C SER A 41 -15.52 -1.09 -8.49
N ASN A 42 -15.78 -1.18 -7.19
CA ASN A 42 -15.87 -0.02 -6.29
C ASN A 42 -14.58 0.22 -5.47
N VAL A 43 -13.55 -0.61 -5.66
CA VAL A 43 -12.31 -0.56 -4.88
C VAL A 43 -11.29 0.32 -5.59
N LYS A 44 -10.65 1.23 -4.83
CA LYS A 44 -9.63 2.13 -5.36
C LYS A 44 -8.30 1.40 -5.46
N ILE A 45 -7.74 1.35 -6.66
CA ILE A 45 -6.40 0.81 -6.89
C ILE A 45 -5.40 1.95 -6.76
N LEU A 46 -4.59 1.94 -5.71
CA LEU A 46 -3.57 2.94 -5.43
C LEU A 46 -2.19 2.42 -5.82
N ASP A 47 -1.58 3.00 -6.84
CA ASP A 47 -0.19 2.73 -7.21
C ASP A 47 0.76 3.75 -6.56
N VAL A 48 1.61 3.29 -5.63
CA VAL A 48 2.56 4.14 -4.89
C VAL A 48 3.96 4.19 -5.48
N ARG A 49 4.15 3.63 -6.68
CA ARG A 49 5.41 3.75 -7.45
C ARG A 49 5.62 5.19 -7.93
N ASP A 50 6.83 5.48 -8.38
CA ASP A 50 7.12 6.77 -9.00
C ASP A 50 6.36 6.95 -10.31
N SER A 51 6.06 8.20 -10.66
CA SER A 51 5.24 8.51 -11.83
C SER A 51 5.86 8.00 -13.12
N SER A 52 7.19 7.99 -13.24
CA SER A 52 7.88 7.44 -14.41
C SER A 52 7.57 5.95 -14.62
N GLU A 53 7.53 5.15 -13.55
CA GLU A 53 7.16 3.73 -13.63
C GLU A 53 5.70 3.54 -14.02
N TYR A 54 4.83 4.36 -13.44
CA TYR A 54 3.40 4.36 -13.72
C TYR A 54 3.11 4.67 -15.20
N TRP A 55 3.80 5.67 -15.77
CA TRP A 55 3.66 6.04 -17.17
C TRP A 55 4.15 4.96 -18.13
N LEU A 56 5.21 4.22 -17.76
CA LEU A 56 5.70 3.09 -18.55
C LEU A 56 4.69 1.95 -18.58
N SER A 57 4.08 1.63 -17.43
CA SER A 57 3.03 0.61 -17.32
C SER A 57 2.25 0.78 -16.02
N HIS A 58 0.93 0.68 -16.09
CA HIS A 58 0.05 0.73 -14.92
C HIS A 58 -1.19 -0.12 -15.13
N ILE A 59 -1.88 -0.38 -14.01
CA ILE A 59 -3.18 -1.06 -14.00
C ILE A 59 -4.23 -0.04 -14.47
N PRO A 60 -5.04 -0.33 -15.50
CA PRO A 60 -6.10 0.57 -15.95
C PRO A 60 -7.02 0.97 -14.80
N GLY A 61 -7.33 2.26 -14.69
CA GLY A 61 -8.18 2.81 -13.62
C GLY A 61 -7.50 2.97 -12.25
N SER A 62 -6.21 2.62 -12.13
CA SER A 62 -5.45 2.92 -10.92
C SER A 62 -5.14 4.41 -10.77
N ILE A 63 -4.89 4.82 -9.52
CA ILE A 63 -4.53 6.18 -9.13
C ILE A 63 -3.06 6.17 -8.73
N ASN A 64 -2.23 6.97 -9.38
CA ASN A 64 -0.84 7.12 -8.98
C ASN A 64 -0.66 8.20 -7.91
N ILE A 65 -0.20 7.80 -6.73
CA ILE A 65 0.32 8.73 -5.72
C ILE A 65 1.61 8.14 -5.16
N SER A 66 2.75 8.62 -5.65
CA SER A 66 4.06 8.14 -5.20
C SER A 66 4.19 8.18 -3.68
N ILE A 67 4.90 7.21 -3.11
CA ILE A 67 5.00 7.02 -1.66
C ILE A 67 5.44 8.28 -0.89
N GLY A 68 6.29 9.13 -1.50
CA GLY A 68 6.74 10.39 -0.91
C GLY A 68 5.66 11.47 -0.88
N ARG A 69 4.73 11.47 -1.84
CA ARG A 69 3.63 12.43 -1.93
C ARG A 69 2.40 11.99 -1.13
N LEU A 70 2.23 10.67 -0.94
CA LEU A 70 1.06 10.08 -0.29
C LEU A 70 0.66 10.74 1.05
N PRO A 71 1.59 11.06 1.98
CA PRO A 71 1.22 11.70 3.25
C PRO A 71 0.51 13.05 3.10
N VAL A 72 0.71 13.74 1.97
CA VAL A 72 0.25 15.11 1.73
C VAL A 72 -0.99 15.12 0.83
N VAL A 73 -1.02 14.31 -0.24
CA VAL A 73 -2.01 14.49 -1.32
C VAL A 73 -3.06 13.38 -1.43
N TRP A 74 -3.07 12.39 -0.52
CA TRP A 74 -4.03 11.28 -0.55
C TRP A 74 -5.50 11.73 -0.70
N HIS A 75 -5.87 12.83 -0.03
CA HIS A 75 -7.24 13.34 0.06
C HIS A 75 -7.82 13.87 -1.26
N LYS A 76 -6.98 14.04 -2.29
CA LYS A 76 -7.42 14.49 -3.61
C LYS A 76 -8.23 13.43 -4.35
N GLU A 77 -7.89 12.17 -4.12
CA GLU A 77 -8.42 11.02 -4.89
C GLU A 77 -9.01 9.93 -4.00
N LEU A 78 -8.68 9.96 -2.69
CA LEU A 78 -9.06 8.93 -1.72
C LEU A 78 -9.79 9.54 -0.53
N SER A 79 -10.77 8.80 -0.03
CA SER A 79 -11.50 9.03 1.21
C SER A 79 -11.27 7.87 2.18
N PRO A 80 -11.24 8.10 3.51
CA PRO A 80 -11.06 7.01 4.50
C PRO A 80 -12.12 5.91 4.44
N HIS A 81 -13.28 6.18 3.82
CA HIS A 81 -14.35 5.21 3.59
C HIS A 81 -14.10 4.30 2.38
N ASN A 82 -13.10 4.62 1.55
CA ASN A 82 -12.79 3.78 0.40
C ASN A 82 -12.07 2.50 0.84
N GLU A 83 -12.43 1.42 0.16
CA GLU A 83 -11.60 0.24 0.04
C GLU A 83 -10.42 0.55 -0.88
N VAL A 84 -9.20 0.29 -0.42
CA VAL A 84 -7.98 0.64 -1.18
C VAL A 84 -7.07 -0.57 -1.33
N ILE A 85 -6.82 -0.97 -2.57
CA ILE A 85 -5.77 -1.94 -2.92
C ILE A 85 -4.49 -1.16 -3.19
N ILE A 86 -3.43 -1.48 -2.46
CA ILE A 86 -2.13 -0.82 -2.55
C ILE A 86 -1.20 -1.64 -3.44
N PHE A 87 -0.77 -1.01 -4.52
CA PHE A 87 0.19 -1.54 -5.47
C PHE A 87 1.54 -0.83 -5.37
N SER A 88 2.63 -1.60 -5.31
CA SER A 88 4.00 -1.08 -5.15
C SER A 88 5.03 -2.10 -5.62
N ARG A 89 6.31 -1.68 -5.73
CA ARG A 89 7.42 -2.55 -6.14
C ARG A 89 7.79 -3.63 -5.11
N ASN A 90 7.73 -3.31 -3.81
CA ASN A 90 8.21 -4.23 -2.77
C ASN A 90 7.31 -4.20 -1.53
N TRP A 91 7.45 -5.20 -0.66
CA TRP A 91 6.59 -5.32 0.53
C TRP A 91 6.75 -4.14 1.52
N LEU A 92 7.95 -3.58 1.64
CA LEU A 92 8.27 -2.46 2.53
C LEU A 92 7.50 -1.20 2.16
N THR A 93 7.50 -0.83 0.88
CA THR A 93 6.79 0.35 0.36
C THR A 93 5.28 0.19 0.46
N ARG A 94 4.75 -1.00 0.14
CA ARG A 94 3.34 -1.37 0.39
C ARG A 94 2.95 -1.18 1.86
N ARG A 95 3.73 -1.74 2.79
CA ARG A 95 3.48 -1.61 4.24
C ARG A 95 3.60 -0.16 4.71
N LYS A 96 4.52 0.62 4.13
CA LYS A 96 4.68 2.05 4.42
C LYS A 96 3.46 2.84 3.95
N ALA A 97 2.97 2.60 2.73
CA ALA A 97 1.76 3.23 2.20
C ALA A 97 0.54 2.89 3.06
N ALA A 98 0.38 1.61 3.41
CA ALA A 98 -0.70 1.16 4.27
C ALA A 98 -0.68 1.86 5.63
N ARG A 99 0.50 2.01 6.23
CA ARG A 99 0.65 2.73 7.51
C ARG A 99 0.31 4.21 7.39
N ILE A 100 0.69 4.85 6.28
CA ILE A 100 0.33 6.26 6.01
C ILE A 100 -1.19 6.38 5.96
N LEU A 101 -1.88 5.54 5.18
CA LEU A 101 -3.33 5.59 5.04
C LEU A 101 -4.05 5.20 6.34
N ALA A 102 -3.60 4.17 7.05
CA ALA A 102 -4.19 3.77 8.34
C ALA A 102 -4.16 4.91 9.36
N ARG A 103 -3.05 5.69 9.42
CA ARG A 103 -2.95 6.89 10.26
C ARG A 103 -3.90 8.03 9.82
N ARG A 104 -4.47 7.95 8.62
CA ARG A 104 -5.49 8.89 8.09
C ARG A 104 -6.91 8.36 8.24
N GLY A 105 -7.11 7.25 8.96
CA GLY A 105 -8.43 6.69 9.26
C GLY A 105 -8.92 5.65 8.25
N PHE A 106 -8.08 5.21 7.31
CA PHE A 106 -8.46 4.13 6.40
C PHE A 106 -8.48 2.79 7.14
N TYR A 107 -9.62 2.11 7.05
CA TYR A 107 -9.88 0.86 7.76
C TYR A 107 -9.95 -0.38 6.84
N GLN A 108 -10.09 -0.19 5.51
CA GLN A 108 -10.11 -1.26 4.51
C GLN A 108 -8.95 -1.11 3.53
N LEU A 109 -7.78 -1.61 3.90
CA LEU A 109 -6.58 -1.60 3.07
C LEU A 109 -6.21 -3.01 2.67
N TYR A 110 -5.90 -3.19 1.40
CA TYR A 110 -5.54 -4.48 0.83
C TYR A 110 -4.15 -4.40 0.19
N ALA A 111 -3.35 -5.43 0.38
CA ALA A 111 -2.04 -5.56 -0.25
C ALA A 111 -1.95 -6.93 -0.92
N VAL A 112 -1.85 -6.95 -2.25
CA VAL A 112 -1.70 -8.20 -3.00
C VAL A 112 -0.28 -8.72 -2.81
N LYS A 113 -0.12 -9.98 -2.39
CA LYS A 113 1.15 -10.69 -2.32
C LYS A 113 1.60 -11.04 -3.74
N GLY A 114 2.88 -10.77 -4.04
CA GLY A 114 3.47 -11.03 -5.36
C GLY A 114 3.97 -9.76 -6.06
N CYS A 115 4.62 -9.98 -7.21
CA CYS A 115 5.12 -8.96 -8.11
C CYS A 115 4.12 -8.81 -9.27
N PHE A 116 3.46 -7.65 -9.36
CA PHE A 116 2.60 -7.30 -10.49
C PHE A 116 3.43 -6.45 -11.47
N LEU A 117 4.35 -7.08 -12.19
CA LEU A 117 4.89 -6.46 -13.39
C LEU A 117 3.98 -6.81 -14.56
N SER A 118 3.69 -5.80 -15.39
CA SER A 118 2.72 -5.81 -16.49
C SER A 118 2.63 -7.16 -17.20
N VAL A 119 1.40 -7.66 -17.36
CA VAL A 119 1.10 -8.71 -18.34
C VAL A 119 1.59 -8.23 -19.70
N ASN A 120 2.67 -8.83 -20.18
CA ASN A 120 3.05 -8.72 -21.58
C ASN A 120 1.97 -9.47 -22.39
N ARG A 121 1.54 -8.95 -23.55
CA ARG A 121 0.45 -9.52 -24.38
C ARG A 121 0.66 -11.00 -24.82
N LYS A 122 1.76 -11.62 -24.41
CA LYS A 122 2.14 -13.01 -24.72
C LYS A 122 1.88 -14.02 -23.59
N GLY A 123 1.29 -13.64 -22.45
CA GLY A 123 0.93 -14.62 -21.42
C GLY A 123 2.13 -15.31 -20.74
N GLU A 124 3.33 -14.74 -20.86
CA GLU A 124 4.49 -15.20 -20.12
C GLU A 124 4.50 -14.52 -18.75
N SER A 125 4.11 -15.29 -17.74
CA SER A 125 4.28 -14.99 -16.32
C SER A 125 5.69 -14.46 -16.08
N CYS A 126 5.84 -13.26 -15.52
CA CYS A 126 7.14 -12.76 -15.12
C CYS A 126 7.77 -13.72 -14.10
N GLU A 127 8.70 -14.51 -14.61
CA GLU A 127 9.60 -15.39 -13.88
C GLU A 127 10.28 -14.57 -12.76
N HIS A 128 9.93 -14.89 -11.52
CA HIS A 128 10.61 -14.73 -10.22
C HIS A 128 11.84 -13.79 -10.04
N LYS A 129 12.02 -12.73 -10.83
CA LYS A 129 13.29 -11.99 -10.86
C LYS A 129 13.30 -10.73 -10.00
N TYR A 130 12.14 -10.27 -9.51
CA TYR A 130 12.05 -9.03 -8.72
C TYR A 130 11.04 -9.11 -7.56
N CYS A 131 10.97 -10.24 -6.86
CA CYS A 131 10.37 -10.29 -5.53
C CYS A 131 11.49 -10.07 -4.48
N TYR A 132 11.63 -8.83 -4.01
CA TYR A 132 12.26 -8.54 -2.71
C TYR A 132 11.17 -8.21 -1.67
#